data_AF-A0A2G5BIQ3-F1
#
_entry.id   AF-A0A2G5BIQ3-F1
#
_cell.length_a   1.000
_cell.length_b   1.000
_cell.length_c   1.000
_cell.angle_alpha   90.00
_cell.angle_beta   90.00
_cell.angle_gamma   90.00
#
_symmetry.space_group_name_H-M   'P 1'
#
loop_
_entity.id
_entity.type
_entity.pdbx_description
1 polymer ?
#
loop_
_entity_poly.entity_id
_entity_poly.type
_entity_poly.pdbx_seq_one_letter_code
_entity_poly.pdbx_strand_id
1 'polypeptide(L)'
;SQIDPQHFIENDRFWPAIQRVFEEHAHEDPELQALAAYQKTGWLNITDGRNPPPLGRTGNPEDIFGSVKLDDQAIKPHTFQSNLAYRPVTANGLFQLPKYLHGKLVE
;
A
#
# COMPACT_ATOMS: atom_id res chain seq x y z
N SER A 1 20.60 3.90 10.90
CA SER A 1 20.51 5.37 10.71
C SER A 1 19.04 5.71 10.59
N GLN A 2 18.54 6.69 11.35
CA GLN A 2 17.19 7.23 11.09
C GLN A 2 17.29 8.15 9.87
N ILE A 3 16.37 7.98 8.91
CA ILE A 3 16.25 8.87 7.75
C ILE A 3 15.46 10.09 8.23
N ASP A 4 16.01 11.29 8.05
CA ASP A 4 15.30 12.54 8.37
C ASP A 4 14.30 12.86 7.25
N PRO A 5 12.99 12.90 7.52
CA PRO A 5 11.98 13.24 6.51
C PRO A 5 12.22 14.61 5.86
N GLN A 6 12.83 15.57 6.55
CA GLN A 6 13.06 16.93 6.02
C GLN A 6 14.17 16.98 4.97
N HIS A 7 15.11 16.04 5.04
CA HIS A 7 16.26 15.97 4.12
C HIS A 7 16.17 14.77 3.16
N PHE A 8 15.06 14.03 3.21
CA PHE A 8 14.82 12.92 2.30
C PHE A 8 14.44 13.43 0.91
N ILE A 9 15.15 12.94 -0.10
CA ILE A 9 14.87 13.23 -1.51
C ILE A 9 14.41 11.92 -2.14
N GLU A 10 13.18 11.93 -2.65
CA GLU A 10 12.61 10.78 -3.34
C GLU A 10 13.32 10.51 -4.65
N ASN A 11 13.40 9.23 -5.01
CA ASN A 11 13.78 8.83 -6.35
C ASN A 11 12.53 8.81 -7.23
N ASP A 12 12.42 9.78 -8.14
CA ASP A 12 11.27 9.96 -9.04
C ASP A 12 10.93 8.73 -9.90
N ARG A 13 11.87 7.79 -10.07
CA ARG A 13 11.64 6.54 -10.83
C ARG A 13 11.15 5.40 -9.95
N PHE A 14 11.42 5.46 -8.66
CA PHE A 14 11.15 4.35 -7.75
C PHE A 14 9.66 4.25 -7.42
N TRP A 15 9.00 5.38 -7.17
CA TRP A 15 7.59 5.39 -6.82
C TRP A 15 6.68 4.87 -7.97
N PRO A 16 6.89 5.26 -9.24
CA PRO A 16 6.19 4.64 -10.36
C PRO A 16 6.40 3.12 -10.48
N ALA A 17 7.56 2.59 -10.07
CA ALA A 17 7.80 1.15 -10.08
C ALA A 17 6.95 0.43 -9.03
N ILE A 18 6.88 0.98 -7.80
CA ILE A 18 6.00 0.46 -6.75
C ILE A 18 4.53 0.51 -7.20
N GLN A 19 4.08 1.64 -7.74
CA GLN A 19 2.70 1.80 -8.20
C GLN A 19 2.34 0.79 -9.30
N ARG A 20 3.27 0.49 -10.22
CA ARG A 20 3.10 -0.56 -11.23
C ARG A 20 2.92 -1.94 -10.58
N VAL A 21 3.74 -2.28 -9.59
CA VAL A 21 3.60 -3.55 -8.85
C VAL A 21 2.23 -3.64 -8.17
N PHE A 22 1.71 -2.55 -7.60
CA PHE A 22 0.36 -2.56 -7.03
C PHE A 22 -0.73 -2.74 -8.09
N GLU A 23 -0.62 -2.02 -9.21
CA GLU A 23 -1.56 -2.11 -10.32
C GLU A 23 -1.60 -3.52 -10.94
N GLU A 24 -0.45 -4.20 -11.00
CA GLU A 24 -0.28 -5.52 -11.60
C GLU A 24 -0.59 -6.66 -10.61
N HIS A 25 -0.23 -6.53 -9.33
CA HIS A 25 -0.18 -7.67 -8.40
C HIS A 25 -1.00 -7.52 -7.11
N ALA A 26 -1.56 -6.36 -6.77
CA ALA A 26 -2.30 -6.21 -5.50
C ALA A 26 -3.49 -7.17 -5.38
N HIS A 27 -4.11 -7.53 -6.50
CA HIS A 27 -5.20 -8.49 -6.54
C HIS A 27 -4.77 -9.94 -6.26
N GLU A 28 -3.48 -10.24 -6.23
CA GLU A 28 -2.93 -11.57 -5.94
C GLU A 28 -2.39 -11.68 -4.51
N ASP A 29 -2.34 -10.57 -3.77
CA ASP A 29 -1.81 -10.53 -2.40
C ASP A 29 -2.72 -11.34 -1.45
N PRO A 30 -2.22 -12.42 -0.82
CA PRO A 30 -3.02 -13.26 0.07
C PRO A 30 -3.61 -12.52 1.27
N GLU A 31 -2.91 -11.52 1.81
CA GLU A 31 -3.38 -10.74 2.95
C GLU A 31 -4.51 -9.79 2.51
N LEU A 32 -4.38 -9.16 1.34
CA LEU A 32 -5.45 -8.34 0.79
C LEU A 32 -6.68 -9.17 0.41
N GLN A 33 -6.50 -10.38 -0.12
CA GLN A 33 -7.59 -11.31 -0.41
C GLN A 33 -8.33 -11.76 0.85
N ALA A 34 -7.60 -12.00 1.95
CA ALA A 34 -8.23 -12.28 3.23
C ALA A 34 -9.09 -11.10 3.72
N LEU A 35 -8.60 -9.87 3.59
CA LEU A 35 -9.36 -8.65 3.95
C LEU A 35 -10.58 -8.44 3.04
N ALA A 36 -10.43 -8.68 1.73
CA ALA A 36 -11.47 -8.59 0.72
C ALA A 36 -12.68 -9.48 1.05
N ALA A 37 -12.43 -10.70 1.54
CA ALA A 37 -13.48 -11.64 1.97
C ALA A 37 -14.35 -11.07 3.12
N TYR A 38 -13.80 -10.22 3.99
CA TYR A 38 -14.56 -9.60 5.08
C TYR A 38 -15.36 -8.36 4.64
N GLN A 39 -14.82 -7.53 3.74
CA GLN A 39 -15.41 -6.22 3.37
C GLN A 39 -16.46 -6.31 2.24
N LYS A 40 -16.46 -7.38 1.44
CA LYS A 40 -17.38 -7.67 0.31
C LYS A 40 -17.39 -6.68 -0.87
N THR A 41 -17.57 -5.38 -0.68
CA THR A 41 -17.58 -4.40 -1.79
C THR A 41 -16.94 -3.06 -1.38
N GLY A 42 -16.57 -2.24 -2.36
CA GLY A 42 -16.09 -0.88 -2.15
C GLY A 42 -14.61 -0.69 -2.52
N TRP A 43 -13.84 -0.03 -1.66
CA TRP A 43 -12.41 0.20 -1.84
C TRP A 43 -11.65 -0.39 -0.66
N LEU A 44 -10.61 -1.17 -0.94
CA LEU A 44 -9.73 -1.77 0.04
C LEU A 44 -8.38 -1.03 0.01
N ASN A 45 -7.91 -0.60 1.17
CA ASN A 45 -6.65 0.13 1.29
C ASN A 45 -5.46 -0.82 1.32
N ILE A 46 -4.40 -0.47 0.58
CA ILE A 46 -3.08 -1.06 0.71
C ILE A 46 -2.30 -0.20 1.72
N THR A 47 -2.03 -0.74 2.90
CA THR A 47 -1.44 0.02 4.02
C THR A 47 0.06 -0.18 4.12
N ASP A 48 0.76 0.87 4.56
CA ASP A 48 2.17 0.85 4.90
C ASP A 48 2.39 0.10 6.22
N GLY A 49 3.21 -0.96 6.17
CA GLY A 49 3.52 -1.79 7.33
C GLY A 49 4.34 -1.08 8.41
N ARG A 50 4.89 0.11 8.13
CA ARG A 50 5.69 0.86 9.12
C ARG A 50 4.87 1.36 10.32
N ASN A 51 3.58 1.61 10.12
CA ASN A 51 2.67 2.15 11.13
C ASN A 51 1.28 1.49 10.99
N PRO A 52 1.15 0.21 11.40
CA PRO A 52 -0.10 -0.52 11.23
C PRO A 52 -1.22 0.08 12.08
N PRO A 53 -2.44 0.25 11.53
CA PRO A 53 -3.56 0.77 12.29
C PRO A 53 -3.98 -0.17 13.42
N PRO A 54 -4.63 0.36 14.48
CA PRO A 54 -5.37 -0.47 15.42
C PRO A 54 -6.39 -1.37 14.71
N LEU A 55 -6.64 -2.55 15.27
CA LEU A 55 -7.58 -3.53 14.69
C LEU A 55 -8.95 -2.90 14.41
N GLY A 56 -9.42 -3.03 13.17
CA GLY A 56 -10.71 -2.49 12.72
C GLY A 56 -10.70 -0.98 12.46
N ARG A 57 -9.54 -0.33 12.40
CA ARG A 57 -9.40 1.09 12.05
C ARG A 57 -8.65 1.29 10.74
N THR A 58 -8.95 2.39 10.07
CA THR A 58 -8.15 2.88 8.94
C THR A 58 -6.90 3.58 9.48
N GLY A 59 -5.74 3.32 8.85
CA GLY A 59 -4.49 4.00 9.18
C GLY A 59 -4.49 5.48 8.85
N ASN A 60 -3.41 6.16 9.22
CA ASN A 60 -3.23 7.56 8.84
C ASN A 60 -3.17 7.67 7.31
N PRO A 61 -3.70 8.76 6.70
CA PRO A 61 -3.61 8.96 5.26
C PRO A 61 -2.18 8.93 4.73
N GLU A 62 -1.18 9.36 5.50
CA GLU A 62 0.23 9.30 5.08
C GLU A 62 0.84 7.88 5.06
N ASP A 63 0.15 6.91 5.67
CA ASP A 63 0.55 5.50 5.81
C ASP A 63 -0.35 4.57 4.98
N ILE A 64 -1.07 5.12 3.99
CA ILE A 64 -1.87 4.35 3.03
C ILE A 64 -1.28 4.61 1.65
N PHE A 65 -0.73 3.58 1.02
CA PHE A 65 -0.14 3.70 -0.32
C PHE A 65 -1.20 4.09 -1.37
N GLY A 66 -2.39 3.51 -1.23
CA GLY A 66 -3.49 3.68 -2.15
C GLY A 66 -4.58 2.66 -1.88
N SER A 67 -5.51 2.53 -2.82
CA SER A 67 -6.66 1.64 -2.68
C SER A 67 -6.92 0.87 -3.98
N VAL A 68 -7.51 -0.31 -3.85
CA VAL A 68 -7.97 -1.14 -4.97
C VAL A 68 -9.46 -1.37 -4.85
N LYS A 69 -10.14 -1.55 -5.98
CA LYS A 69 -11.58 -1.77 -5.99
C LYS A 69 -11.91 -3.20 -5.58
N LEU A 70 -12.88 -3.32 -4.69
CA LEU A 70 -13.48 -4.58 -4.25
C LEU A 70 -14.88 -4.71 -4.85
N ASP A 71 -15.15 -5.83 -5.48
CA ASP A 71 -16.45 -6.18 -6.03
C ASP A 71 -16.70 -7.67 -5.79
N ASP A 72 -17.83 -7.99 -5.16
CA ASP A 72 -18.20 -9.33 -4.73
C ASP A 72 -17.06 -10.15 -4.08
N GLN A 73 -16.46 -9.60 -3.03
CA GLN A 73 -15.37 -10.18 -2.24
C GLN A 73 -14.06 -10.40 -3.02
N ALA A 74 -13.98 -9.95 -4.28
CA ALA A 74 -12.79 -10.06 -5.12
C ALA A 74 -12.19 -8.68 -5.39
N ILE A 75 -10.86 -8.59 -5.25
CA ILE A 75 -10.11 -7.41 -5.67
C ILE A 75 -10.09 -7.39 -7.20
N LYS A 76 -10.48 -6.25 -7.79
CA LYS A 76 -10.45 -6.08 -9.24
C LYS A 76 -9.02 -5.76 -9.70
N PRO A 77 -8.44 -6.54 -10.62
CA PRO A 77 -7.14 -6.23 -11.21
C PRO A 77 -7.15 -4.85 -11.87
N HIS A 78 -6.01 -4.17 -11.90
CA HIS A 78 -5.83 -2.89 -12.58
C HIS A 78 -6.80 -1.79 -12.12
N THR A 79 -6.99 -1.70 -10.80
CA THR A 79 -7.84 -0.68 -10.18
C THR A 79 -7.11 0.11 -9.10
N PHE A 80 -5.78 0.01 -9.03
CA PHE A 80 -5.02 0.72 -8.00
C PHE A 80 -5.15 2.23 -8.19
N GLN A 81 -5.50 2.91 -7.11
CA GLN A 81 -5.52 4.37 -7.04
C GLN A 81 -4.55 4.84 -5.98
N SER A 82 -3.54 5.60 -6.41
CA SER A 82 -2.53 6.16 -5.51
C SER A 82 -3.16 7.18 -4.57
N ASN A 83 -2.69 7.19 -3.32
CA ASN A 83 -3.07 8.19 -2.34
C ASN A 83 -2.11 9.39 -2.37
N LEU A 84 -2.64 10.59 -2.58
CA LEU A 84 -1.86 11.84 -2.64
C LEU A 84 -1.25 12.24 -1.28
N ALA A 85 -1.84 11.78 -0.18
CA ALA A 85 -1.34 12.06 1.16
C ALA A 85 -0.17 11.16 1.56
N TYR A 86 0.09 10.08 0.81
CA TYR A 86 1.14 9.12 1.12
C TYR A 86 2.53 9.77 1.16
N ARG A 87 3.38 9.34 2.10
CA ARG A 87 4.77 9.80 2.23
C ARG A 87 5.69 8.59 2.38
N PRO A 88 6.76 8.42 1.57
CA PRO A 88 7.68 7.28 1.71
C PRO A 88 8.50 7.28 3.01
N VAL A 89 8.70 8.45 3.62
CA VAL A 89 9.39 8.61 4.91
C VAL A 89 8.59 9.55 5.80
N THR A 90 8.37 9.14 7.06
CA THR A 90 7.70 9.94 8.10
C THR A 90 8.49 9.86 9.41
N ALA A 91 7.94 10.43 10.49
CA ALA A 91 8.48 10.24 11.84
C ALA A 91 8.53 8.75 12.28
N ASN A 92 7.73 7.88 11.64
CA ASN A 92 7.73 6.44 11.86
C ASN A 92 8.80 5.69 11.04
N GLY A 93 9.58 6.42 10.23
CA GLY A 93 10.68 5.87 9.43
C GLY A 93 10.31 5.61 7.98
N LEU A 94 11.11 4.76 7.34
CA LEU A 94 10.93 4.35 5.95
C LEU A 94 9.72 3.42 5.81
N PHE A 95 9.02 3.54 4.69
CA PHE A 95 7.92 2.65 4.33
C PHE A 95 8.27 1.17 4.37
N GLN A 96 7.25 0.35 4.59
CA GLN A 96 7.33 -1.10 4.54
C GLN A 96 6.21 -1.64 3.66
N LEU A 97 6.59 -2.31 2.57
CA LEU A 97 5.63 -2.94 1.67
C LEU A 97 5.05 -4.22 2.29
N PRO A 98 3.80 -4.58 1.95
CA PRO A 98 3.29 -5.91 2.22
C PRO A 98 4.23 -6.97 1.67
N LYS A 99 4.40 -8.08 2.39
CA LYS A 99 5.42 -9.08 2.09
C LYS A 99 5.33 -9.62 0.66
N TYR A 100 4.10 -9.87 0.19
CA TYR A 100 3.86 -10.36 -1.16
C TYR A 100 4.31 -9.35 -2.22
N LEU A 101 3.87 -8.09 -2.08
CA LEU A 101 4.16 -7.01 -3.02
C LEU A 101 5.65 -6.60 -2.98
N HIS A 102 6.30 -6.71 -1.83
CA HIS A 102 7.76 -6.59 -1.74
C HIS A 102 8.46 -7.65 -2.58
N GLY A 103 8.01 -8.91 -2.52
CA GLY A 103 8.51 -9.99 -3.36
C GLY A 103 8.41 -9.65 -4.84
N LYS A 104 7.24 -9.15 -5.28
CA LYS A 104 7.01 -8.74 -6.67
C LYS A 104 7.85 -7.55 -7.13
N LEU A 105 8.25 -6.67 -6.23
CA LEU A 105 9.12 -5.54 -6.57
C LEU A 105 10.57 -5.96 -6.84
N VAL A 106 11.03 -7.05 -6.21
CA VAL A 106 12.44 -7.48 -6.25
C VAL A 106 12.68 -8.71 -7.15
N GLU A 107 11.63 -9.25 -7.75
CA GLU A 107 11.69 -10.23 -8.85
C GLU A 107 12.26 -9.60 -10.13
#